data_AF-W7YB60-F1
#
_entry.id   AF-W7YB60-F1
#
_cell.length_a   1.000
_cell.length_b   1.000
_cell.length_c   1.000
_cell.angle_alpha   90.00
_cell.angle_beta   90.00
_cell.angle_gamma   90.00
#
_symmetry.space_group_name_H-M   'P 1'
#
loop_
_entity.id
_entity.type
_entity.pdbx_description
1 polymer ?
#
loop_
_entity_poly.entity_id
_entity_poly.type
_entity_poly.pdbx_seq_one_letter_code
_entity_poly.pdbx_strand_id
1 'polypeptide(L)'
;MISPKDSGKTTALVIGTIQQLKRPFEEAPRAIIITSTKEKAFEIEEQIALLGKACKLRTFVAFDKGIIQYQKDEIYDGLDVLICTPKRLTELVNINGVPMTKISLIIMDDADTLITNRYHSIIYRIGDGVKKAQMIIAADKWHNKFDDLSERILKNPFLIQEEEM
;
A
#
# COMPACT_ATOMS: atom_id res chain seq x y z
N MET A 1 -9.90 -1.46 8.62
CA MET A 1 -9.71 -0.60 9.80
C MET A 1 -10.36 0.73 9.50
N ILE A 2 -11.38 1.10 10.24
CA ILE A 2 -12.09 2.38 10.12
C ILE A 2 -11.97 3.08 11.46
N SER A 3 -11.29 4.22 11.48
CA SER A 3 -11.01 4.96 12.72
C SER A 3 -10.73 6.42 12.35
N PRO A 4 -11.05 7.43 13.17
CA PRO A 4 -10.85 8.84 12.83
C PRO A 4 -9.42 9.17 12.41
N LYS A 5 -9.26 10.30 11.70
CA LYS A 5 -7.93 10.82 11.35
C LYS A 5 -7.06 10.96 12.60
N ASP A 6 -5.76 10.72 12.47
CA ASP A 6 -4.77 10.85 13.54
C ASP A 6 -4.88 9.82 14.69
N SER A 7 -5.73 8.78 14.56
CA SER A 7 -5.80 7.65 15.51
C SER A 7 -4.63 6.65 15.43
N GLY A 8 -3.56 6.97 14.69
CA GLY A 8 -2.37 6.11 14.58
C GLY A 8 -2.50 4.93 13.61
N LYS A 9 -3.54 4.88 12.76
CA LYS A 9 -3.75 3.81 11.76
C LYS A 9 -2.51 3.56 10.91
N THR A 10 -1.96 4.61 10.29
CA THR A 10 -0.79 4.52 9.41
C THR A 10 0.42 3.97 10.14
N THR A 11 0.67 4.42 11.37
CA THR A 11 1.75 3.87 12.21
C THR A 11 1.55 2.40 12.52
N ALA A 12 0.32 1.96 12.82
CA ALA A 12 0.01 0.54 13.02
C ALA A 12 0.28 -0.30 11.76
N LEU A 13 -0.08 0.21 10.57
CA LEU A 13 0.19 -0.44 9.28
C LEU A 13 1.69 -0.53 9.00
N VAL A 14 2.46 0.52 9.27
CA VAL A 14 3.91 0.56 9.12
C VAL A 14 4.57 -0.47 10.05
N ILE A 15 4.21 -0.48 11.33
CA ILE A 15 4.73 -1.44 12.31
C ILE A 15 4.38 -2.88 11.90
N GLY A 16 3.15 -3.12 11.46
CA GLY A 16 2.71 -4.42 10.95
C GLY A 16 3.54 -4.87 9.73
N THR A 17 3.78 -3.96 8.79
CA THR A 17 4.62 -4.22 7.59
C THR A 17 6.04 -4.59 7.98
N ILE A 18 6.66 -3.82 8.87
CA ILE A 18 8.03 -4.07 9.35
C ILE A 18 8.13 -5.43 10.03
N GLN A 19 7.19 -5.76 10.91
CA GLN A 19 7.18 -7.05 11.63
C GLN A 19 6.94 -8.24 10.70
N GLN A 20 6.12 -8.07 9.66
CA GLN A 20 5.87 -9.12 8.68
C GLN A 20 7.09 -9.39 7.78
N LEU A 21 7.79 -8.33 7.33
CA LEU A 21 8.92 -8.47 6.42
C LEU A 21 10.26 -8.75 7.11
N LYS A 22 10.45 -8.25 8.34
CA LYS A 22 11.58 -8.43 9.28
C LYS A 22 12.97 -7.96 8.82
N ARG A 23 13.35 -8.23 7.58
CA ARG A 23 14.66 -7.93 6.98
C ARG A 23 14.57 -7.90 5.45
N PRO A 24 15.53 -7.30 4.74
CA PRO A 24 15.65 -7.44 3.30
C PRO A 24 15.62 -8.89 2.84
N PHE A 25 14.81 -9.16 1.83
CA PHE A 25 14.72 -10.49 1.22
C PHE A 25 14.21 -10.36 -0.22
N GLU A 26 14.75 -11.20 -1.11
CA GLU A 26 14.53 -11.16 -2.56
C GLU A 26 15.00 -9.85 -3.23
N GLU A 27 14.92 -9.79 -4.56
CA GLU A 27 15.18 -8.59 -5.36
C GLU A 27 13.87 -7.93 -5.83
N ALA A 28 12.73 -8.43 -5.37
CA ALA A 28 11.40 -7.97 -5.77
C ALA A 28 10.64 -7.47 -4.55
N PRO A 29 9.80 -6.41 -4.71
CA PRO A 29 8.92 -5.96 -3.64
C PRO A 29 8.08 -7.12 -3.08
N ARG A 30 7.91 -7.13 -1.76
CA ARG A 30 7.05 -8.09 -1.04
C ARG A 30 5.81 -7.43 -0.45
N ALA A 31 5.85 -6.11 -0.27
CA ALA A 31 4.74 -5.29 0.16
C ALA A 31 4.51 -4.10 -0.77
N ILE A 32 3.25 -3.74 -0.99
CA ILE A 32 2.83 -2.49 -1.64
C ILE A 32 1.97 -1.70 -0.67
N ILE A 33 2.30 -0.43 -0.46
CA ILE A 33 1.46 0.53 0.26
C ILE A 33 0.95 1.57 -0.73
N ILE A 34 -0.37 1.63 -0.89
CA ILE A 34 -1.06 2.57 -1.77
C ILE A 34 -1.62 3.68 -0.91
N THR A 35 -1.28 4.94 -1.23
CA THR A 35 -1.81 6.13 -0.54
C THR A 35 -2.24 7.20 -1.54
N SER A 36 -2.92 8.22 -1.04
CA SER A 36 -3.66 9.19 -1.85
C SER A 36 -2.78 10.25 -2.52
N THR A 37 -1.64 10.61 -1.93
CA THR A 37 -0.76 11.68 -2.43
C THR A 37 0.72 11.31 -2.34
N LYS A 38 1.56 12.09 -3.04
CA LYS A 38 3.02 11.96 -2.98
C LYS A 38 3.52 12.23 -1.57
N GLU A 39 2.98 13.28 -0.94
CA GLU A 39 3.42 13.77 0.36
C GLU A 39 3.21 12.70 1.44
N LYS A 40 2.02 12.08 1.46
CA LYS A 40 1.73 10.95 2.35
C LYS A 40 2.59 9.72 2.09
N ALA A 41 2.95 9.46 0.83
CA ALA A 41 3.85 8.36 0.51
C ALA A 41 5.24 8.56 1.13
N PHE A 42 5.78 9.77 1.10
CA PHE A 42 7.03 10.10 1.78
C PHE A 42 6.90 10.07 3.31
N GLU A 43 5.78 10.53 3.87
CA GLU A 43 5.53 10.42 5.32
C GLU A 43 5.55 8.95 5.79
N ILE A 44 4.94 8.04 5.01
CA ILE A 44 4.98 6.60 5.30
C ILE A 44 6.40 6.04 5.18
N GLU A 45 7.16 6.46 4.16
CA GLU A 45 8.54 6.05 3.97
C GLU A 45 9.42 6.46 5.16
N GLU A 46 9.31 7.72 5.59
CA GLU A 46 10.03 8.23 6.76
C GLU A 46 9.67 7.44 8.03
N GLN A 47 8.39 7.09 8.22
CA GLN A 47 7.97 6.24 9.34
C GLN A 47 8.60 4.85 9.28
N ILE A 48 8.69 4.23 8.08
CA ILE A 48 9.35 2.93 7.92
C ILE A 48 10.83 3.04 8.25
N ALA A 49 11.51 4.09 7.77
CA ALA A 49 12.93 4.32 8.05
C ALA A 49 13.20 4.54 9.55
N LEU A 50 12.33 5.29 10.22
CA LEU A 50 12.42 5.60 11.64
C LEU A 50 12.17 4.36 12.51
N LEU A 51 11.03 3.68 12.30
CA LEU A 51 10.58 2.56 13.13
C LEU A 51 11.30 1.24 12.78
N GLY A 52 11.71 1.10 11.52
CA GLY A 52 12.32 -0.11 10.96
C GLY A 52 13.85 -0.08 10.90
N LYS A 53 14.52 0.86 11.58
CA LYS A 53 15.98 1.07 11.51
C LYS A 53 16.81 -0.22 11.68
N ALA A 54 16.40 -1.11 12.58
CA ALA A 54 17.09 -2.39 12.81
C ALA A 54 16.84 -3.42 11.70
N CYS A 55 15.68 -3.35 11.03
CA CYS A 55 15.28 -4.26 9.97
C CYS A 55 15.97 -3.95 8.64
N LYS A 56 16.34 -2.68 8.38
CA LYS A 56 17.01 -2.23 7.15
C LYS A 56 16.25 -2.54 5.86
N LEU A 57 14.92 -2.56 5.90
CA LEU A 57 14.09 -2.81 4.72
C LEU A 57 14.37 -1.75 3.65
N ARG A 58 14.46 -2.17 2.39
CA ARG A 58 14.59 -1.25 1.26
C ARG A 58 13.21 -0.73 0.90
N THR A 59 13.05 0.59 0.85
CA THR A 59 11.80 1.28 0.52
C THR A 59 12.01 2.22 -0.66
N PHE A 60 10.95 2.48 -1.40
CA PHE A 60 10.97 3.44 -2.49
C PHE A 60 9.57 4.01 -2.71
N VAL A 61 9.52 5.32 -3.00
CA VAL A 61 8.28 6.06 -3.24
C VAL A 61 8.09 6.34 -4.75
N ALA A 62 7.02 5.77 -5.32
CA ALA A 62 6.66 5.92 -6.71
C ALA A 62 5.39 6.77 -6.90
N PHE A 63 5.50 7.87 -7.63
CA PHE A 63 4.39 8.82 -7.86
C PHE A 63 4.39 9.43 -9.26
N ASP A 64 3.22 9.91 -9.70
CA ASP A 64 2.87 10.28 -11.09
C ASP A 64 3.73 11.40 -11.72
N LYS A 65 4.41 12.22 -10.90
CA LYS A 65 5.23 13.36 -11.37
C LYS A 65 6.72 13.04 -11.52
N GLY A 66 7.17 11.83 -11.16
CA GLY A 66 8.55 11.40 -11.36
C GLY A 66 8.77 10.74 -12.72
N ILE A 67 10.03 10.51 -13.10
CA ILE A 67 10.39 9.80 -14.34
C ILE A 67 10.07 8.32 -14.16
N ILE A 68 9.17 7.78 -14.99
CA ILE A 68 8.71 6.39 -14.85
C ILE A 68 9.83 5.36 -15.03
N GLN A 69 10.76 5.60 -15.97
CA GLN A 69 11.87 4.70 -16.20
C GLN A 69 12.80 4.62 -15.00
N TYR A 70 13.16 5.77 -14.42
CA TYR A 70 13.94 5.82 -13.19
C TYR A 70 13.27 5.07 -12.04
N GLN A 71 11.96 5.29 -11.83
CA GLN A 71 11.24 4.55 -10.78
C GLN A 71 11.18 3.05 -11.04
N LYS A 72 11.12 2.62 -12.30
CA LYS A 72 11.21 1.20 -12.67
C LYS A 72 12.60 0.63 -12.38
N ASP A 73 13.66 1.38 -12.68
CA ASP A 73 15.04 0.97 -12.45
C ASP A 73 15.32 0.82 -10.95
N GLU A 74 14.84 1.75 -10.13
CA GLU A 74 14.93 1.66 -8.65
C GLU A 74 14.20 0.43 -8.07
N ILE A 75 13.07 0.04 -8.67
CA ILE A 75 12.37 -1.21 -8.29
C ILE A 75 13.17 -2.44 -8.72
N TYR A 76 13.81 -2.38 -9.89
CA TYR A 76 14.60 -3.46 -10.46
C TYR A 76 15.89 -3.73 -9.67
N ASP A 77 16.54 -2.68 -9.18
CA ASP A 77 17.77 -2.78 -8.36
C ASP A 77 17.54 -3.49 -7.01
N GLY A 78 16.28 -3.61 -6.61
CA GLY A 78 15.85 -4.50 -5.55
C GLY A 78 15.21 -3.76 -4.38
N LEU A 79 13.97 -4.11 -4.09
CA LEU A 79 13.11 -3.37 -3.17
C LEU A 79 12.31 -4.32 -2.27
N ASP A 80 12.04 -3.94 -1.01
CA ASP A 80 11.20 -4.73 -0.10
C ASP A 80 9.77 -4.18 -0.01
N VAL A 81 9.64 -2.85 0.11
CA VAL A 81 8.36 -2.14 0.23
C VAL A 81 8.25 -1.06 -0.84
N LEU A 82 7.27 -1.19 -1.73
CA LEU A 82 6.92 -0.14 -2.67
C LEU A 82 5.79 0.72 -2.11
N ILE A 83 6.01 2.02 -1.98
CA ILE A 83 4.99 2.99 -1.53
C ILE A 83 4.61 3.83 -2.73
N CYS A 84 3.32 3.96 -3.04
CA CYS A 84 2.93 4.55 -4.33
C CYS A 84 1.56 5.20 -4.37
N THR A 85 1.39 6.09 -5.35
CA THR A 85 0.07 6.58 -5.77
C THR A 85 -0.58 5.58 -6.73
N PRO A 86 -1.93 5.46 -6.76
CA PRO A 86 -2.62 4.44 -7.56
C PRO A 86 -2.31 4.52 -9.07
N LYS A 87 -2.24 5.74 -9.61
CA LYS A 87 -2.00 5.96 -11.04
C LYS A 87 -0.59 5.50 -11.41
N ARG A 88 0.45 5.93 -10.70
CA ARG A 88 1.82 5.47 -10.93
C ARG A 88 1.99 3.96 -10.76
N LEU A 89 1.37 3.36 -9.75
CA LEU A 89 1.39 1.90 -9.60
C LEU A 89 0.84 1.21 -10.85
N THR A 90 -0.28 1.70 -11.39
CA THR A 90 -0.89 1.16 -12.60
C THR A 90 0.03 1.29 -13.82
N GLU A 91 0.64 2.46 -13.99
CA GLU A 91 1.62 2.71 -15.06
C GLU A 91 2.80 1.74 -14.97
N LEU A 92 3.38 1.58 -13.78
CA LEU A 92 4.50 0.67 -13.53
C LEU A 92 4.11 -0.79 -13.78
N VAL A 93 2.94 -1.24 -13.32
CA VAL A 93 2.46 -2.62 -13.58
C VAL A 93 2.27 -2.85 -15.08
N ASN A 94 1.69 -1.90 -15.81
CA ASN A 94 1.46 -2.04 -17.26
C ASN A 94 2.76 -2.17 -18.07
N ILE A 95 3.87 -1.59 -17.60
CA ILE A 95 5.19 -1.70 -18.25
C ILE A 95 6.07 -2.82 -17.66
N ASN A 96 5.47 -3.74 -16.90
CA ASN A 96 6.15 -4.83 -16.18
C ASN A 96 7.27 -4.33 -15.25
N GLY A 97 7.10 -3.15 -14.64
CA GLY A 97 8.05 -2.55 -13.71
C GLY A 97 7.89 -3.04 -12.27
N VAL A 98 6.75 -3.63 -11.91
CA VAL A 98 6.52 -4.21 -10.57
C VAL A 98 6.21 -5.70 -10.71
N PRO A 99 7.07 -6.60 -10.19
CA PRO A 99 6.81 -8.03 -10.19
C PRO A 99 5.72 -8.39 -9.17
N MET A 100 4.47 -8.48 -9.63
CA MET A 100 3.31 -8.75 -8.77
C MET A 100 3.28 -10.16 -8.15
N THR A 101 4.13 -11.08 -8.62
CA THR A 101 4.16 -12.49 -8.18
C THR A 101 4.72 -12.69 -6.78
N LYS A 102 5.52 -11.75 -6.28
CA LYS A 102 6.17 -11.80 -4.95
C LYS A 102 5.44 -10.98 -3.89
N ILE A 103 4.43 -10.22 -4.29
CA ILE A 103 3.62 -9.42 -3.38
C ILE A 103 2.84 -10.34 -2.44
N SER A 104 3.11 -10.18 -1.16
CA SER A 104 2.48 -10.90 -0.04
C SER A 104 1.63 -10.00 0.84
N LEU A 105 1.80 -8.68 0.73
CA LEU A 105 1.07 -7.68 1.50
C LEU A 105 0.69 -6.50 0.59
N ILE A 106 -0.58 -6.10 0.62
CA ILE A 106 -1.08 -4.87 -0.01
C ILE A 106 -1.82 -4.07 1.04
N ILE A 107 -1.44 -2.81 1.19
CA ILE A 107 -2.07 -1.88 2.12
C ILE A 107 -2.68 -0.72 1.32
N MET A 108 -3.90 -0.34 1.67
CA MET A 108 -4.56 0.86 1.18
C MET A 108 -4.72 1.80 2.37
N ASP A 109 -3.89 2.84 2.40
CA ASP A 109 -3.95 3.92 3.37
C ASP A 109 -4.81 5.06 2.79
N ASP A 110 -5.61 5.72 3.64
CA ASP A 110 -6.69 6.65 3.25
C ASP A 110 -7.66 6.10 2.19
N ALA A 111 -8.15 4.87 2.36
CA ALA A 111 -8.97 4.24 1.33
C ALA A 111 -10.25 5.02 0.99
N ASP A 112 -10.80 5.79 1.93
CA ASP A 112 -11.94 6.67 1.68
C ASP A 112 -11.59 7.81 0.70
N THR A 113 -10.39 8.39 0.86
CA THR A 113 -9.86 9.39 -0.07
C THR A 113 -9.56 8.77 -1.45
N LEU A 114 -8.97 7.57 -1.47
CA LEU A 114 -8.70 6.86 -2.72
C LEU A 114 -9.99 6.60 -3.53
N ILE A 115 -11.05 6.17 -2.85
CA ILE A 115 -12.34 5.93 -3.48
C ILE A 115 -13.01 7.23 -3.92
N THR A 116 -12.96 8.28 -3.08
CA THR A 116 -13.49 9.62 -3.41
C THR A 116 -12.84 10.17 -4.68
N ASN A 117 -11.54 9.96 -4.85
CA ASN A 117 -10.77 10.32 -6.04
C ASN A 117 -10.99 9.36 -7.23
N ARG A 118 -11.98 8.47 -7.15
CA ARG A 118 -12.39 7.51 -8.19
C ARG A 118 -11.31 6.48 -8.55
N TYR A 119 -10.38 6.17 -7.66
CA TYR A 119 -9.35 5.14 -7.88
C TYR A 119 -9.81 3.70 -7.62
N HIS A 120 -11.06 3.48 -7.19
CA HIS A 120 -11.61 2.14 -6.93
C HIS A 120 -11.40 1.13 -8.08
N SER A 121 -11.54 1.54 -9.35
CA SER A 121 -11.31 0.64 -10.50
C SER A 121 -9.86 0.19 -10.63
N ILE A 122 -8.91 1.10 -10.36
CA ILE A 122 -7.48 0.79 -10.30
C ILE A 122 -7.22 -0.21 -9.17
N ILE A 123 -7.77 0.08 -8.00
CA ILE A 123 -7.61 -0.76 -6.81
C ILE A 123 -8.12 -2.18 -7.06
N TYR A 124 -9.30 -2.32 -7.67
CA TYR A 124 -9.86 -3.62 -8.06
C TYR A 124 -8.90 -4.38 -8.97
N ARG A 125 -8.36 -3.73 -10.00
CA ARG A 125 -7.42 -4.36 -10.93
C ARG A 125 -6.13 -4.80 -10.27
N ILE A 126 -5.60 -4.01 -9.34
CA ILE A 126 -4.41 -4.38 -8.56
C ILE A 126 -4.72 -5.57 -7.64
N GLY A 127 -5.86 -5.54 -6.93
CA GLY A 127 -6.30 -6.63 -6.08
C GLY A 127 -6.50 -7.94 -6.83
N ASP A 128 -7.20 -7.90 -7.97
CA ASP A 128 -7.44 -9.06 -8.85
C ASP A 128 -6.12 -9.65 -9.40
N GLY A 129 -5.09 -8.80 -9.54
CA GLY A 129 -3.76 -9.19 -10.00
C GLY A 129 -2.95 -10.02 -9.00
N VAL A 130 -3.37 -10.12 -7.73
CA VAL A 130 -2.60 -10.77 -6.67
C VAL A 130 -3.41 -11.85 -5.96
N LYS A 131 -2.98 -13.10 -6.09
CA LYS A 131 -3.76 -14.27 -5.61
C LYS A 131 -3.58 -14.59 -4.13
N LYS A 132 -2.42 -14.31 -3.55
CA LYS A 132 -2.00 -14.79 -2.22
C LYS A 132 -1.60 -13.68 -1.24
N ALA A 133 -1.80 -12.40 -1.59
CA ALA A 133 -1.47 -11.32 -0.68
C ALA A 133 -2.54 -11.14 0.41
N GLN A 134 -2.07 -10.85 1.62
CA GLN A 134 -2.90 -10.23 2.63
C GLN A 134 -3.21 -8.80 2.20
N MET A 135 -4.47 -8.40 2.27
CA MET A 135 -4.91 -7.05 1.94
C MET A 135 -5.43 -6.37 3.19
N ILE A 136 -4.97 -5.15 3.44
CA ILE A 136 -5.41 -4.32 4.56
C ILE A 136 -5.92 -2.99 4.02
N ILE A 137 -7.12 -2.62 4.42
CA ILE A 137 -7.75 -1.35 4.05
C ILE A 137 -7.90 -0.52 5.32
N ALA A 138 -7.33 0.68 5.30
CA ALA A 138 -7.44 1.66 6.36
C ALA A 138 -8.09 2.94 5.83
N ALA A 139 -9.08 3.46 6.55
CA ALA A 139 -9.79 4.68 6.17
C ALA A 139 -10.18 5.49 7.40
N ASP A 140 -10.32 6.80 7.22
CA ASP A 140 -10.77 7.71 8.28
C ASP A 140 -12.28 7.60 8.52
N LYS A 141 -13.02 7.35 7.45
CA LYS A 141 -14.49 7.30 7.44
C LYS A 141 -14.96 6.15 6.57
N TRP A 142 -16.16 5.66 6.87
CA TRP A 142 -16.83 4.69 5.99
C TRP A 142 -17.17 5.33 4.63
N HIS A 143 -17.06 4.54 3.57
CA HIS A 143 -17.51 4.88 2.23
C HIS A 143 -18.38 3.76 1.68
N ASN A 144 -19.48 4.10 0.99
CA ASN A 144 -20.43 3.13 0.43
C ASN A 144 -19.86 2.14 -0.62
N LYS A 145 -18.61 2.32 -1.07
CA LYS A 145 -17.94 1.40 -1.99
C LYS A 145 -17.00 0.43 -1.28
N PHE A 146 -16.88 0.55 0.05
CA PHE A 146 -16.10 -0.42 0.82
C PHE A 146 -16.75 -1.78 0.83
N ASP A 147 -18.08 -1.87 0.76
CA ASP A 147 -18.78 -3.15 0.62
C ASP A 147 -18.37 -3.85 -0.68
N ASP A 148 -18.52 -3.17 -1.83
CA ASP A 148 -18.08 -3.68 -3.14
C ASP A 148 -16.60 -4.06 -3.18
N LEU A 149 -15.75 -3.23 -2.55
CA LEU A 149 -14.31 -3.47 -2.47
C LEU A 149 -14.00 -4.69 -1.61
N SER A 150 -14.63 -4.78 -0.44
CA SER A 150 -14.48 -5.87 0.50
C SER A 150 -14.87 -7.20 -0.12
N GLU A 151 -16.05 -7.26 -0.75
CA GLU A 151 -16.55 -8.47 -1.42
C GLU A 151 -15.66 -8.92 -2.59
N ARG A 152 -15.08 -7.97 -3.32
CA ARG A 152 -14.32 -8.27 -4.53
C ARG A 152 -12.88 -8.71 -4.26
N ILE A 153 -12.15 -7.96 -3.42
CA ILE A 153 -10.70 -8.14 -3.29
C ILE A 153 -10.27 -8.72 -1.94
N LEU A 154 -11.09 -8.63 -0.89
CA LEU A 154 -10.75 -9.18 0.42
C LEU A 154 -11.21 -10.63 0.55
N LYS A 155 -10.46 -11.41 1.33
CA LYS A 155 -10.78 -12.80 1.66
C LYS A 155 -11.07 -12.90 3.15
N ASN A 156 -12.34 -13.15 3.50
CA ASN A 156 -12.81 -13.25 4.90
C ASN A 156 -12.31 -12.08 5.77
N PRO A 157 -12.67 -10.84 5.44
CA PRO A 157 -12.12 -9.66 6.11
C PRO A 157 -12.59 -9.57 7.57
N PHE A 158 -11.69 -9.11 8.43
CA PHE A 158 -12.01 -8.72 9.79
C PHE A 158 -12.15 -7.20 9.87
N LEU A 159 -13.35 -6.71 10.19
CA LEU A 159 -13.60 -5.28 10.36
C LEU A 159 -13.18 -4.85 11.77
N ILE A 160 -12.22 -3.94 11.83
CA ILE A 160 -11.85 -3.20 13.03
C ILE A 160 -12.43 -1.81 12.88
N GLN A 161 -13.32 -1.42 13.77
CA GLN A 161 -13.92 -0.11 13.82
C GLN A 161 -13.91 0.39 15.27
N GLU A 162 -13.52 1.64 15.47
CA GLU A 162 -13.69 2.30 16.77
C GLU A 162 -15.19 2.51 17.01
N GLU A 163 -15.72 1.93 18.09
CA GLU A 163 -17.08 2.22 18.55
C GLU A 163 -17.08 3.64 19.13
N GLU A 164 -18.03 4.48 18.70
CA GLU A 164 -18.25 5.77 19.36
C GLU A 164 -18.64 5.51 20.81
N MET A 165 -17.78 5.88 21.75
CA MET A 165 -18.05 5.86 23.19
C MET A 165 -19.02 6.97 23.61
#